data_AF-A0AAW0PG12-F1
#
_entry.id   AF-A0AAW0PG12-F1
#
_cell.length_a   1.000
_cell.length_b   1.000
_cell.length_c   1.000
_cell.angle_alpha   90.00
_cell.angle_beta   90.00
_cell.angle_gamma   90.00
#
_symmetry.space_group_name_H-M   'P 1'
#
loop_
_entity.id
_entity.type
_entity.pdbx_description
1 polymer ?
#
loop_
_entity_poly.entity_id
_entity_poly.type
_entity_poly.pdbx_seq_one_letter_code
_entity_poly.pdbx_strand_id
1 'polypeptide(L)'
;MTPSEIENKMNSYFAWIGLRQTSTGGSDWRWSGTSQYYHYTFVDGEPQSYDKYALAMYNSTKVAGELSDRRHFFFCHYWEDHDRKYTFYPNSLPWNDAFQMCDDNDQHLAVVSNWGDFPRNKKRDFPVWTGQYHDGESWKWSDGEHSNYWKSSPGFGSGSNPAAGLCGAVWSQSKNMSVHDCSEMLPYLCYANYSHNLVLVKENLTWEEALEECQNVNSSQPHQLLSVESSELLFANSKAIDAETDKVWLGLRFLGGSWFWSNGENVSLPDLPSCPESTLGCGALQLDRISNGSVPQPTVELTDCSERLNLLCYKV
;
A
#
# COMPACT_ATOMS: atom_id res chain seq x y z
N MET A 1 -3.73 3.79 -29.24
CA MET A 1 -2.37 3.24 -29.32
C MET A 1 -2.24 2.29 -28.16
N THR A 2 -2.20 0.99 -28.41
CA THR A 2 -2.02 -0.01 -27.35
C THR A 2 -0.57 0.03 -26.83
N PRO A 3 -0.27 -0.43 -25.61
CA PRO A 3 1.10 -0.51 -25.10
C PRO A 3 2.05 -1.24 -26.07
N SER A 4 1.55 -2.29 -26.72
CA SER A 4 2.26 -3.08 -27.74
C SER A 4 2.50 -2.36 -29.08
N GLU A 5 1.74 -1.32 -29.40
CA GLU A 5 1.96 -0.46 -30.57
C GLU A 5 3.03 0.62 -30.32
N ILE A 6 3.29 0.96 -29.04
CA ILE A 6 4.31 1.94 -28.63
C ILE A 6 5.68 1.27 -28.52
N GLU A 7 5.75 0.04 -27.98
CA GLU A 7 6.99 -0.74 -27.89
C GLU A 7 7.67 -0.96 -29.25
N ASN A 8 6.90 -1.13 -30.33
CA ASN A 8 7.43 -1.38 -31.67
C ASN A 8 7.84 -0.11 -32.44
N LYS A 9 7.69 1.10 -31.86
CA LYS A 9 8.02 2.37 -32.54
C LYS A 9 9.02 3.25 -31.79
N MET A 10 9.34 2.97 -30.53
CA MET A 10 10.29 3.77 -29.76
C MET A 10 11.67 3.12 -29.76
N ASN A 11 12.54 3.59 -30.66
CA ASN A 11 13.94 3.14 -30.74
C ASN A 11 14.84 3.73 -29.63
N SER A 12 14.35 4.75 -28.90
CA SER A 12 14.96 5.33 -27.71
C SER A 12 13.94 6.22 -26.98
N TYR A 13 13.95 6.22 -25.65
CA TYR A 13 13.11 7.10 -24.83
C TYR A 13 13.78 7.46 -23.50
N PHE A 14 13.36 8.60 -22.96
CA PHE A 14 13.50 8.96 -21.55
C PHE A 14 12.10 9.08 -20.97
N ALA A 15 11.85 8.41 -19.86
CA ALA A 15 10.54 8.40 -19.23
C ALA A 15 10.67 8.69 -17.73
N TRP A 16 9.78 9.54 -17.22
CA TRP A 16 9.62 9.75 -15.80
C TRP A 16 9.30 8.44 -15.09
N ILE A 17 9.99 8.27 -13.97
CA ILE A 17 9.74 7.24 -12.98
C ILE A 17 9.40 7.92 -11.66
N GLY A 18 8.82 7.18 -10.73
CA GLY A 18 8.35 7.75 -9.47
C GLY A 18 9.46 8.27 -8.53
N LEU A 19 10.73 8.14 -8.86
CA LEU A 19 11.83 8.51 -7.97
C LEU A 19 12.07 10.04 -7.95
N ARG A 20 12.06 10.64 -6.75
CA ARG A 20 12.24 12.09 -6.52
C ARG A 20 13.16 12.40 -5.35
N GLN A 21 13.82 13.54 -5.38
CA GLN A 21 14.66 14.02 -4.28
C GLN A 21 13.80 14.56 -3.13
N THR A 22 14.11 14.20 -1.88
CA THR A 22 13.33 14.60 -0.68
C THR A 22 13.94 15.76 0.10
N SER A 23 15.21 16.07 -0.10
CA SER A 23 15.91 17.19 0.56
C SER A 23 16.67 18.03 -0.46
N THR A 24 16.60 19.36 -0.32
CA THR A 24 17.30 20.29 -1.21
C THR A 24 18.81 20.15 -1.03
N GLY A 25 19.48 19.51 -2.00
CA GLY A 25 20.93 19.29 -2.01
C GLY A 25 21.40 18.00 -1.33
N GLY A 26 20.49 17.08 -1.00
CA GLY A 26 20.82 15.80 -0.36
C GLY A 26 20.81 14.61 -1.32
N SER A 27 21.54 13.55 -0.94
CA SER A 27 21.57 12.24 -1.61
C SER A 27 20.33 11.38 -1.34
N ASP A 28 19.31 11.92 -0.65
CA ASP A 28 18.08 11.21 -0.29
C ASP A 28 17.05 11.30 -1.43
N TRP A 29 16.77 10.16 -2.05
CA TRP A 29 15.83 10.00 -3.16
C TRP A 29 14.80 8.94 -2.77
N ARG A 30 13.52 9.22 -3.03
CA ARG A 30 12.39 8.34 -2.67
C ARG A 30 11.40 8.21 -3.81
N TRP A 31 10.81 7.03 -3.91
CA TRP A 31 9.75 6.74 -4.87
C TRP A 31 8.43 7.40 -4.49
N SER A 32 7.64 7.80 -5.48
CA SER A 32 6.30 8.33 -5.35
C SER A 32 5.32 7.17 -5.32
N GLY A 33 4.95 6.72 -4.12
CA GLY A 33 4.07 5.58 -3.87
C GLY A 33 4.54 4.78 -2.65
N THR A 34 3.82 3.72 -2.27
CA THR A 34 4.18 2.81 -1.16
C THR A 34 5.42 1.94 -1.44
N SER A 35 6.05 2.11 -2.60
CA SER A 35 7.13 1.26 -3.09
C SER A 35 8.50 1.94 -3.03
N GLN A 36 9.21 1.91 -1.89
CA GLN A 36 10.65 2.21 -1.89
C GLN A 36 11.50 1.00 -2.37
N TYR A 37 10.88 -0.06 -2.90
CA TYR A 37 11.53 -1.35 -3.26
C TYR A 37 12.18 -1.41 -4.65
N TYR A 38 12.02 -0.38 -5.48
CA TYR A 38 12.66 -0.40 -6.80
C TYR A 38 14.09 0.13 -6.69
N HIS A 39 15.05 -0.77 -6.92
CA HIS A 39 16.44 -0.39 -7.03
C HIS A 39 16.62 0.61 -8.19
N TYR A 40 17.39 1.66 -7.93
CA TYR A 40 17.81 2.61 -8.95
C TYR A 40 19.31 2.81 -8.83
N THR A 41 19.97 2.94 -9.98
CA THR A 41 21.39 3.29 -10.05
C THR A 41 21.49 4.48 -10.97
N PHE A 42 22.05 5.59 -10.51
CA PHE A 42 22.26 6.72 -11.41
C PHE A 42 23.35 6.42 -12.44
N VAL A 43 23.25 7.03 -13.61
CA VAL A 43 24.37 7.10 -14.56
C VAL A 43 25.56 7.83 -13.95
N ASP A 44 26.76 7.47 -14.41
CA ASP A 44 27.99 8.02 -13.85
C ASP A 44 28.02 9.54 -14.08
N GLY A 45 28.16 10.31 -12.99
CA GLY A 45 28.09 11.76 -13.01
C GLY A 45 26.71 12.36 -12.69
N GLU A 46 25.69 11.52 -12.48
CA GLU A 46 24.33 11.89 -12.06
C GLU A 46 24.03 11.36 -10.64
N PRO A 47 23.05 11.92 -9.92
CA PRO A 47 22.28 13.12 -10.27
C PRO A 47 23.10 14.40 -10.00
N GLN A 48 22.76 15.46 -10.70
CA GLN A 48 23.27 16.80 -10.41
C GLN A 48 22.60 17.37 -9.15
N SER A 49 23.25 18.33 -8.51
CA SER A 49 22.74 18.96 -7.28
C SER A 49 21.42 19.70 -7.45
N TYR A 50 21.05 20.04 -8.68
CA TYR A 50 19.80 20.72 -9.03
C TYR A 50 18.67 19.78 -9.46
N ASP A 51 18.95 18.49 -9.66
CA ASP A 51 17.95 17.53 -10.13
C ASP A 51 16.98 17.18 -9.03
N LYS A 52 15.69 17.09 -9.40
CA LYS A 52 14.60 16.84 -8.45
C LYS A 52 13.86 15.54 -8.72
N TYR A 53 13.97 15.02 -9.93
CA TYR A 53 13.23 13.84 -10.42
C TYR A 53 14.16 12.95 -11.22
N ALA A 54 13.81 11.67 -11.35
CA ALA A 54 14.62 10.72 -12.10
C ALA A 54 13.91 10.21 -13.36
N LEU A 55 14.71 9.86 -14.36
CA LEU A 55 14.29 9.32 -15.64
C LEU A 55 14.83 7.89 -15.83
N ALA A 56 13.98 7.00 -16.32
CA ALA A 56 14.40 5.74 -16.92
C ALA A 56 14.77 5.95 -18.40
N MET A 57 15.82 5.27 -18.84
CA MET A 57 16.32 5.34 -20.22
C MET A 57 16.06 4.03 -20.95
N TYR A 58 15.73 4.12 -22.24
CA TYR A 58 15.56 2.95 -23.08
C TYR A 58 16.82 2.07 -23.09
N ASN A 59 16.64 0.76 -22.86
CA ASN A 59 17.69 -0.25 -22.85
C ASN A 59 18.82 0.00 -21.82
N SER A 60 18.48 0.65 -20.70
CA SER A 60 19.39 0.85 -19.58
C SER A 60 18.70 0.46 -18.27
N THR A 61 19.45 -0.12 -17.34
CA THR A 61 19.03 -0.33 -15.95
C THR A 61 19.35 0.86 -15.06
N LYS A 62 20.09 1.85 -15.58
CA LYS A 62 20.45 3.09 -14.87
C LYS A 62 19.43 4.20 -15.12
N VAL A 63 19.32 5.11 -14.16
CA VAL A 63 18.45 6.29 -14.18
C VAL A 63 19.27 7.58 -14.28
N ALA A 64 18.69 8.66 -14.79
CA ALA A 64 19.32 9.98 -14.85
C ALA A 64 18.53 10.99 -14.01
N GLY A 65 19.21 12.02 -13.46
CA GLY A 65 18.53 13.13 -12.82
C GLY A 65 17.93 14.09 -13.85
N GLU A 66 16.86 14.77 -13.48
CA GLU A 66 16.23 15.80 -14.32
C GLU A 66 15.46 16.84 -13.48
N LEU A 67 15.25 18.02 -14.10
CA LEU A 67 14.49 19.13 -13.57
C LEU A 67 12.97 18.95 -13.75
N SER A 68 12.18 19.52 -12.83
CA SER A 68 10.70 19.46 -12.83
C SER A 68 10.01 20.02 -14.06
N ASP A 69 10.65 20.90 -14.81
CA ASP A 69 10.04 21.67 -15.90
C ASP A 69 10.13 20.97 -17.26
N ARG A 70 10.80 19.81 -17.33
CA ARG A 70 10.93 19.02 -18.55
C ARG A 70 9.72 18.13 -18.82
N ARG A 71 9.49 17.85 -20.10
CA ARG A 71 8.38 17.01 -20.57
C ARG A 71 8.92 15.68 -21.08
N HIS A 72 8.68 14.62 -20.31
CA HIS A 72 8.95 13.24 -20.69
C HIS A 72 7.67 12.41 -20.64
N PHE A 73 7.66 11.28 -21.33
CA PHE A 73 6.64 10.24 -21.12
C PHE A 73 6.79 9.67 -19.71
N PHE A 74 5.82 8.94 -19.19
CA PHE A 74 5.91 8.35 -17.85
C PHE A 74 5.28 6.97 -17.85
N PHE A 75 5.79 6.11 -16.98
CA PHE A 75 5.19 4.79 -16.74
C PHE A 75 4.32 4.84 -15.49
N CYS A 76 3.11 4.30 -15.59
CA CYS A 76 2.31 3.98 -14.43
C CYS A 76 2.53 2.51 -14.08
N HIS A 77 2.94 2.22 -12.85
CA HIS A 77 2.90 0.87 -12.31
C HIS A 77 1.60 0.71 -11.52
N TYR A 78 0.81 -0.30 -11.86
CA TYR A 78 -0.34 -0.71 -11.08
C TYR A 78 0.05 -2.01 -10.39
N TRP A 79 0.00 -2.03 -9.06
CA TRP A 79 -0.01 -3.30 -8.34
C TRP A 79 -1.31 -3.98 -8.71
N GLU A 80 -1.22 -5.21 -9.22
CA GLU A 80 -2.38 -6.07 -9.23
C GLU A 80 -2.66 -6.40 -7.76
N ASP A 81 -3.55 -5.62 -7.15
CA ASP A 81 -4.20 -5.91 -5.88
C ASP A 81 -5.01 -7.21 -6.02
N HIS A 82 -4.30 -8.33 -6.07
CA HIS A 82 -4.92 -9.65 -6.22
C HIS A 82 -5.76 -10.07 -5.00
N ASP A 83 -5.77 -9.27 -3.93
CA ASP A 83 -6.48 -9.58 -2.67
C ASP A 83 -7.62 -8.61 -2.31
N ARG A 84 -7.99 -7.70 -3.23
CA ARG A 84 -9.16 -6.84 -2.98
C ARG A 84 -10.46 -7.60 -3.19
N LYS A 85 -11.04 -8.09 -2.11
CA LYS A 85 -12.37 -8.70 -2.14
C LYS A 85 -13.45 -7.63 -1.98
N TYR A 86 -14.14 -7.31 -3.07
CA TYR A 86 -15.26 -6.37 -3.04
C TYR A 86 -16.56 -7.04 -2.58
N THR A 87 -17.27 -6.39 -1.67
CA THR A 87 -18.58 -6.83 -1.17
C THR A 87 -19.61 -5.72 -1.42
N PHE A 88 -20.68 -6.05 -2.14
CA PHE A 88 -21.77 -5.11 -2.44
C PHE A 88 -22.90 -5.24 -1.42
N TYR A 89 -23.24 -4.13 -0.77
CA TYR A 89 -24.32 -4.05 0.19
C TYR A 89 -25.52 -3.31 -0.43
N PRO A 90 -26.67 -3.99 -0.62
CA PRO A 90 -27.81 -3.43 -1.34
C PRO A 90 -28.65 -2.45 -0.50
N ASN A 91 -28.47 -2.41 0.82
CA ASN A 91 -29.15 -1.46 1.70
C ASN A 91 -28.60 -0.05 1.47
N SER A 92 -29.51 0.92 1.41
CA SER A 92 -29.15 2.31 1.21
C SER A 92 -28.87 3.02 2.53
N LEU A 93 -27.70 3.61 2.67
CA LEU A 93 -27.27 4.38 3.84
C LEU A 93 -26.66 5.73 3.41
N PRO A 94 -26.66 6.75 4.29
CA PRO A 94 -25.77 7.90 4.14
C PRO A 94 -24.31 7.46 4.08
N TRP A 95 -23.45 8.27 3.47
CA TRP A 95 -22.05 7.89 3.23
C TRP A 95 -21.29 7.57 4.53
N ASN A 96 -21.48 8.38 5.58
CA ASN A 96 -20.80 8.16 6.87
C ASN A 96 -21.23 6.86 7.54
N ASP A 97 -22.51 6.49 7.44
CA ASP A 97 -23.03 5.25 8.02
C ASP A 97 -22.57 4.04 7.19
N ALA A 98 -22.49 4.19 5.87
CA ALA A 98 -21.91 3.18 4.99
C ALA A 98 -20.41 2.97 5.27
N PHE A 99 -19.66 4.04 5.53
CA PHE A 99 -18.27 3.99 5.95
C PHE A 99 -18.11 3.20 7.25
N GLN A 100 -18.88 3.55 8.29
CA GLN A 100 -18.86 2.83 9.57
C GLN A 100 -19.24 1.36 9.41
N MET A 101 -20.25 1.06 8.59
CA MET A 101 -20.66 -0.32 8.33
C MET A 101 -19.57 -1.15 7.62
N CYS A 102 -18.76 -0.55 6.74
CA CYS A 102 -17.60 -1.24 6.20
C CYS A 102 -16.55 -1.48 7.30
N ASP A 103 -16.24 -0.45 8.10
CA ASP A 103 -15.21 -0.53 9.15
C ASP A 103 -15.56 -1.55 10.24
N ASP A 104 -16.83 -1.63 10.64
CA ASP A 104 -17.37 -2.62 11.57
C ASP A 104 -17.23 -4.08 11.07
N ASN A 105 -17.01 -4.28 9.77
CA ASN A 105 -16.80 -5.59 9.14
C ASN A 105 -15.36 -5.78 8.64
N ASP A 106 -14.40 -5.00 9.15
CA ASP A 106 -12.98 -5.02 8.76
C ASP A 106 -12.77 -4.82 7.26
N GLN A 107 -13.58 -3.92 6.70
CA GLN A 107 -13.55 -3.50 5.32
C GLN A 107 -13.46 -1.97 5.25
N HIS A 108 -13.15 -1.48 4.07
CA HIS A 108 -13.16 -0.05 3.78
C HIS A 108 -14.15 0.23 2.66
N LEU A 109 -14.68 1.45 2.57
CA LEU A 109 -15.43 1.83 1.38
C LEU A 109 -14.54 1.74 0.14
N ALA A 110 -15.06 1.14 -0.92
CA ALA A 110 -14.32 0.76 -2.11
C ALA A 110 -13.53 1.89 -2.73
N VAL A 111 -12.25 1.64 -3.01
CA VAL A 111 -11.45 2.47 -3.88
C VAL A 111 -11.53 2.00 -5.32
N VAL A 112 -11.71 2.97 -6.22
CA VAL A 112 -11.95 2.75 -7.64
C VAL A 112 -10.64 2.70 -8.43
N SER A 113 -9.86 1.64 -8.25
CA SER A 113 -8.59 1.45 -8.96
C SER A 113 -8.75 0.56 -10.22
N ASN A 114 -9.37 -0.61 -10.09
CA ASN A 114 -9.61 -1.59 -11.16
C ASN A 114 -10.93 -2.37 -10.90
N TRP A 115 -11.73 -2.63 -11.96
CA TRP A 115 -13.15 -3.01 -11.86
C TRP A 115 -13.47 -4.45 -12.23
N GLY A 116 -12.46 -5.33 -12.26
CA GLY A 116 -12.60 -6.74 -12.66
C GLY A 116 -13.73 -7.47 -11.93
N ASP A 117 -13.93 -7.13 -10.65
CA ASP A 117 -14.68 -7.93 -9.67
C ASP A 117 -16.05 -7.37 -9.26
N PHE A 118 -16.48 -6.23 -9.82
CA PHE A 118 -17.82 -5.73 -9.52
C PHE A 118 -18.88 -6.69 -10.08
N PRO A 119 -19.94 -7.05 -9.31
CA PRO A 119 -20.97 -7.98 -9.78
C PRO A 119 -21.60 -7.52 -11.12
N ARG A 120 -21.30 -8.22 -12.22
CA ARG A 120 -21.67 -7.81 -13.60
C ARG A 120 -23.17 -7.92 -13.97
N ASN A 121 -24.05 -8.24 -13.01
CA ASN A 121 -25.40 -8.73 -13.31
C ASN A 121 -26.53 -7.90 -12.67
N LYS A 122 -26.44 -6.56 -12.70
CA LYS A 122 -27.56 -5.69 -12.25
C LYS A 122 -28.33 -5.15 -13.45
N LYS A 123 -29.65 -5.41 -13.50
CA LYS A 123 -30.55 -5.00 -14.62
C LYS A 123 -30.81 -3.50 -14.73
N ARG A 124 -30.49 -2.72 -13.70
CA ARG A 124 -30.66 -1.26 -13.64
C ARG A 124 -29.33 -0.61 -13.32
N ASP A 125 -29.10 0.56 -13.90
CA ASP A 125 -27.97 1.41 -13.51
C ASP A 125 -28.38 2.31 -12.35
N PHE A 126 -27.59 2.32 -11.28
CA PHE A 126 -27.81 3.12 -10.09
C PHE A 126 -26.46 3.48 -9.44
N PRO A 127 -26.37 4.62 -8.72
CA PRO A 127 -25.15 5.01 -8.04
C PRO A 127 -24.93 4.19 -6.76
N VAL A 128 -23.67 3.91 -6.46
CA VAL A 128 -23.19 3.12 -5.32
C VAL A 128 -22.07 3.88 -4.64
N TRP A 129 -22.12 4.06 -3.33
CA TRP A 129 -21.07 4.75 -2.58
C TRP A 129 -19.70 4.09 -2.74
N THR A 130 -18.68 4.94 -2.86
CA THR A 130 -17.26 4.58 -2.84
C THR A 130 -16.57 5.30 -1.68
N GLY A 131 -15.30 5.00 -1.41
CA GLY A 131 -14.55 5.65 -0.33
C GLY A 131 -14.20 7.12 -0.57
N GLN A 132 -14.68 7.72 -1.65
CA GLN A 132 -14.27 9.07 -2.01
C GLN A 132 -15.15 10.13 -1.35
N TYR A 133 -14.53 11.14 -0.76
CA TYR A 133 -15.22 12.27 -0.13
C TYR A 133 -14.45 13.57 -0.34
N HIS A 134 -15.15 14.70 -0.25
CA HIS A 134 -14.56 16.03 -0.30
C HIS A 134 -14.58 16.65 1.10
N ASP A 135 -13.40 16.98 1.62
CA ASP A 135 -13.25 17.53 2.98
C ASP A 135 -13.46 19.05 3.06
N GLY A 136 -13.71 19.70 1.92
CA GLY A 136 -13.85 21.15 1.80
C GLY A 136 -12.67 21.80 1.07
N GLU A 137 -11.53 21.12 0.98
CA GLU A 137 -10.34 21.58 0.24
C GLU A 137 -10.02 20.68 -0.96
N SER A 138 -10.12 19.36 -0.79
CA SER A 138 -9.74 18.40 -1.83
C SER A 138 -10.52 17.09 -1.74
N TRP A 139 -10.51 16.34 -2.84
CA TRP A 139 -11.01 14.97 -2.87
C TRP A 139 -10.01 14.03 -2.18
N LYS A 140 -10.52 13.21 -1.27
CA LYS A 140 -9.75 12.21 -0.52
C LYS A 140 -10.42 10.84 -0.62
N TRP A 141 -9.64 9.80 -0.39
CA TRP A 141 -10.16 8.45 -0.17
C TRP A 141 -10.19 8.15 1.33
N SER A 142 -11.23 7.45 1.77
CA SER A 142 -11.51 7.11 3.17
C SER A 142 -10.51 6.12 3.75
N ASP A 143 -9.77 5.43 2.90
CA ASP A 143 -8.76 4.46 3.29
C ASP A 143 -7.38 5.08 3.56
N GLY A 144 -7.19 6.37 3.24
CA GLY A 144 -5.96 7.13 3.50
C GLY A 144 -4.74 6.74 2.67
N GLU A 145 -4.77 5.60 1.97
CA GLU A 145 -3.62 5.05 1.24
C GLU A 145 -3.59 5.46 -0.24
N HIS A 146 -4.74 5.84 -0.81
CA HIS A 146 -4.80 6.23 -2.22
C HIS A 146 -4.63 7.73 -2.43
N SER A 147 -3.94 8.08 -3.52
CA SER A 147 -3.76 9.46 -3.93
C SER A 147 -5.09 10.19 -4.05
N ASN A 148 -5.11 11.48 -3.73
CA ASN A 148 -6.24 12.43 -3.88
C ASN A 148 -6.69 12.63 -5.34
N TYR A 149 -6.25 11.76 -6.26
CA TYR A 149 -6.60 11.81 -7.66
C TYR A 149 -8.04 11.36 -7.87
N TRP A 150 -8.89 12.31 -8.25
CA TRP A 150 -10.21 12.06 -8.79
C TRP A 150 -10.12 11.62 -10.25
N LYS A 151 -10.62 10.41 -10.57
CA LYS A 151 -10.87 10.03 -11.96
C LYS A 151 -12.09 10.81 -12.45
N SER A 152 -11.84 11.88 -13.22
CA SER A 152 -12.90 12.71 -13.78
C SER A 152 -13.86 11.91 -14.65
N SER A 153 -15.12 11.81 -14.21
CA SER A 153 -16.23 11.50 -15.10
C SER A 153 -16.48 12.66 -16.07
N PRO A 154 -16.71 12.41 -17.37
CA PRO A 154 -17.14 13.44 -18.31
C PRO A 154 -18.56 13.90 -17.92
N GLY A 155 -18.67 14.92 -17.08
CA GLY A 155 -19.98 15.43 -16.62
C GLY A 155 -19.94 16.41 -15.45
N PHE A 156 -18.90 16.39 -14.61
CA PHE A 156 -18.71 17.41 -13.59
C PHE A 156 -17.53 18.29 -13.96
N GLY A 157 -17.86 19.48 -14.48
CA GLY A 157 -16.89 20.48 -14.88
C GLY A 157 -16.06 20.99 -13.70
N SER A 158 -14.82 21.35 -14.01
CA SER A 158 -13.81 22.06 -13.23
C SER A 158 -14.24 23.46 -12.73
N GLY A 159 -15.50 23.65 -12.32
CA GLY A 159 -16.12 24.98 -12.22
C GLY A 159 -16.71 25.40 -10.87
N SER A 160 -16.80 24.51 -9.88
CA SER A 160 -17.34 24.87 -8.57
C SER A 160 -16.51 24.21 -7.48
N ASN A 161 -15.91 25.02 -6.58
CA ASN A 161 -15.41 24.53 -5.30
C ASN A 161 -16.54 23.72 -4.65
N PRO A 162 -16.39 22.39 -4.52
CA PRO A 162 -17.41 21.59 -3.88
C PRO A 162 -17.47 22.03 -2.41
N ALA A 163 -18.65 22.44 -1.94
CA ALA A 163 -18.84 22.66 -0.51
C ALA A 163 -18.51 21.36 0.26
N ALA A 164 -18.07 21.47 1.52
CA ALA A 164 -17.92 20.31 2.40
C ALA A 164 -19.24 19.50 2.43
N GLY A 165 -19.14 18.17 2.42
CA GLY A 165 -20.33 17.28 2.41
C GLY A 165 -20.69 16.68 1.04
N LEU A 166 -19.74 16.63 0.10
CA LEU A 166 -19.90 15.92 -1.17
C LEU A 166 -19.11 14.61 -1.17
N CYS A 167 -19.76 13.56 -1.64
CA CYS A 167 -19.24 12.19 -1.64
C CYS A 167 -19.27 11.61 -3.05
N GLY A 168 -18.31 10.74 -3.34
CA GLY A 168 -18.18 10.06 -4.61
C GLY A 168 -18.99 8.77 -4.64
N ALA A 169 -19.72 8.57 -5.73
CA ALA A 169 -20.40 7.32 -6.04
C ALA A 169 -19.97 6.81 -7.41
N VAL A 170 -20.20 5.53 -7.67
CA VAL A 170 -20.04 4.91 -8.98
C VAL A 170 -21.36 4.35 -9.48
N TRP A 171 -21.62 4.51 -10.77
CA TRP A 171 -22.74 3.88 -11.44
C TRP A 171 -22.49 2.38 -11.70
N SER A 172 -23.40 1.54 -11.22
CA SER A 172 -23.30 0.08 -11.21
C SER A 172 -23.06 -0.58 -12.57
N GLN A 173 -23.53 -0.01 -13.68
CA GLN A 173 -23.34 -0.52 -15.05
C GLN A 173 -22.31 0.29 -15.82
N SER A 174 -22.51 1.62 -15.92
CA SER A 174 -21.64 2.48 -16.72
C SER A 174 -20.24 2.65 -16.14
N LYS A 175 -20.05 2.33 -14.84
CA LYS A 175 -18.78 2.49 -14.11
C LYS A 175 -18.26 3.93 -14.09
N ASN A 176 -19.14 4.88 -14.39
CA ASN A 176 -18.83 6.29 -14.30
C ASN A 176 -18.90 6.72 -12.84
N MET A 177 -17.95 7.55 -12.44
CA MET A 177 -18.00 8.24 -11.15
C MET A 177 -19.06 9.36 -11.21
N SER A 178 -19.69 9.65 -10.08
CA SER A 178 -20.57 10.80 -9.90
C SER A 178 -20.40 11.39 -8.51
N VAL A 179 -20.78 12.65 -8.35
CA VAL A 179 -20.75 13.38 -7.09
C VAL A 179 -22.18 13.46 -6.56
N HIS A 180 -22.35 13.17 -5.27
CA HIS A 180 -23.63 13.17 -4.58
C HIS A 180 -23.49 13.86 -3.23
N ASP A 181 -24.61 14.32 -2.66
CA ASP A 181 -24.64 14.79 -1.29
C ASP A 181 -24.42 13.59 -0.35
N CYS A 182 -23.48 13.70 0.60
CA CYS A 182 -23.14 12.59 1.50
C CYS A 182 -24.34 12.10 2.34
N SER A 183 -25.42 12.89 2.46
CA SER A 183 -26.66 12.52 3.14
C SER A 183 -27.63 11.70 2.27
N GLU A 184 -27.36 11.57 0.96
CA GLU A 184 -28.16 10.70 0.09
C GLU A 184 -28.08 9.24 0.54
N MET A 185 -29.21 8.53 0.46
CA MET A 185 -29.25 7.11 0.81
C MET A 185 -28.95 6.26 -0.43
N LEU A 186 -27.70 5.82 -0.56
CA LEU A 186 -27.25 4.97 -1.66
C LEU A 186 -26.77 3.60 -1.14
N PRO A 187 -26.91 2.53 -1.93
CA PRO A 187 -26.18 1.29 -1.67
C PRO A 187 -24.69 1.55 -1.71
N TYR A 188 -23.89 0.68 -1.12
CA TYR A 188 -22.44 0.91 -0.97
C TYR A 188 -21.63 -0.33 -1.29
N LEU A 189 -20.37 -0.08 -1.67
CA LEU A 189 -19.40 -1.10 -1.97
C LEU A 189 -18.29 -1.02 -0.94
N CYS A 190 -18.06 -2.10 -0.22
CA CYS A 190 -16.88 -2.23 0.63
C CYS A 190 -15.83 -3.09 -0.09
N TYR A 191 -14.58 -2.96 0.32
CA TYR A 191 -13.51 -3.87 -0.05
C TYR A 191 -12.75 -4.27 1.22
N ALA A 192 -12.46 -5.56 1.33
CA ALA A 192 -11.42 -6.02 2.23
C ALA A 192 -10.11 -5.95 1.47
N ASN A 193 -9.06 -5.48 2.13
CA ASN A 193 -7.71 -5.61 1.64
C ASN A 193 -6.84 -5.94 2.83
N TYR A 194 -6.17 -7.08 2.75
CA TYR A 194 -5.23 -7.57 3.76
C TYR A 194 -4.17 -6.50 4.10
N SER A 195 -3.92 -5.57 3.18
CA SER A 195 -2.95 -4.49 3.35
C SER A 195 -3.29 -3.41 4.37
N HIS A 196 -4.58 -3.17 4.66
CA HIS A 196 -5.00 -2.06 5.52
C HIS A 196 -5.04 -2.42 7.01
N ASN A 197 -4.90 -3.71 7.33
CA ASN A 197 -4.88 -4.17 8.71
C ASN A 197 -3.47 -4.09 9.32
N LEU A 198 -2.44 -3.78 8.52
CA LEU A 198 -1.06 -3.69 8.98
C LEU A 198 -0.72 -2.31 9.53
N VAL A 199 -0.22 -2.28 10.76
CA VAL A 199 0.28 -1.08 11.43
C VAL A 199 1.76 -1.27 11.74
N LEU A 200 2.60 -0.38 11.22
CA LEU A 200 4.00 -0.27 11.65
C LEU A 200 4.07 0.58 12.92
N VAL A 201 4.54 -0.02 13.99
CA VAL A 201 4.84 0.70 15.24
C VAL A 201 6.34 0.95 15.28
N LYS A 202 6.73 2.20 15.54
CA LYS A 202 8.14 2.65 15.52
C LYS A 202 8.75 2.73 16.91
N GLU A 203 8.35 1.81 17.78
CA GLU A 203 8.94 1.68 19.11
C GLU A 203 9.98 0.55 19.09
N ASN A 204 11.07 0.74 19.82
CA ASN A 204 12.16 -0.24 19.87
C ASN A 204 11.92 -1.20 21.05
N LEU A 205 11.21 -2.29 20.78
CA LEU A 205 10.70 -3.23 21.77
C LEU A 205 11.33 -4.62 21.60
N THR A 206 11.44 -5.36 22.70
CA THR A 206 11.72 -6.81 22.67
C THR A 206 10.54 -7.58 22.09
N TRP A 207 10.72 -8.84 21.71
CA TRP A 207 9.63 -9.62 21.11
C TRP A 207 8.42 -9.74 22.05
N GLU A 208 8.66 -9.99 23.34
CA GLU A 208 7.59 -10.07 24.34
C GLU A 208 6.91 -8.71 24.58
N GLU A 209 7.67 -7.60 24.66
CA GLU A 209 7.10 -6.25 24.74
C GLU A 209 6.28 -5.91 23.49
N ALA A 210 6.75 -6.32 22.30
CA ALA A 210 6.07 -6.09 21.03
C ALA A 210 4.73 -6.82 20.92
N LEU A 211 4.66 -8.04 21.48
CA LEU A 211 3.42 -8.80 21.57
C LEU A 211 2.36 -8.09 22.42
N GLU A 212 2.78 -7.48 23.53
CA GLU A 212 1.89 -6.69 24.39
C GLU A 212 1.51 -5.36 23.74
N GLU A 213 2.45 -4.69 23.08
CA GLU A 213 2.21 -3.38 22.44
C GLU A 213 1.17 -3.49 21.33
N CYS A 214 1.26 -4.49 20.45
CA CYS A 214 0.26 -4.67 19.39
C CYS A 214 -1.18 -4.76 19.94
N GLN A 215 -1.39 -5.32 21.14
CA GLN A 215 -2.74 -5.38 21.71
C GLN A 215 -3.31 -4.01 22.08
N ASN A 216 -2.44 -3.02 22.27
CA ASN A 216 -2.79 -1.66 22.70
C ASN A 216 -2.73 -0.64 21.56
N VAL A 217 -2.28 -1.04 20.37
CA VAL A 217 -2.24 -0.19 19.17
C VAL A 217 -3.66 0.24 18.80
N ASN A 218 -3.93 1.54 18.86
CA ASN A 218 -5.23 2.16 18.57
C ASN A 218 -6.40 1.47 19.27
N SER A 219 -6.76 1.98 20.46
CA SER A 219 -7.71 1.42 21.44
C SER A 219 -9.13 1.07 20.96
N SER A 220 -9.43 1.20 19.67
CA SER A 220 -10.68 0.81 19.06
C SER A 220 -10.80 -0.71 18.88
N GLN A 221 -9.70 -1.42 18.56
CA GLN A 221 -9.70 -2.87 18.34
C GLN A 221 -8.33 -3.52 18.66
N PRO A 222 -8.30 -4.80 19.08
CA PRO A 222 -7.05 -5.48 19.39
C PRO A 222 -6.25 -5.78 18.12
N HIS A 223 -4.94 -5.53 18.14
CA HIS A 223 -4.03 -6.00 17.10
C HIS A 223 -3.13 -7.10 17.65
N GLN A 224 -2.54 -7.88 16.76
CA GLN A 224 -1.60 -8.95 17.08
C GLN A 224 -0.33 -8.80 16.25
N LEU A 225 0.79 -9.37 16.69
CA LEU A 225 2.00 -9.42 15.86
C LEU A 225 1.71 -10.16 14.55
N LEU A 226 2.23 -9.63 13.44
CA LEU A 226 1.95 -10.14 12.11
C LEU A 226 2.42 -11.59 11.91
N SER A 227 1.52 -12.48 11.49
CA SER A 227 1.87 -13.72 10.79
C SER A 227 1.96 -13.48 9.30
N VAL A 228 2.97 -14.05 8.63
CA VAL A 228 3.17 -13.80 7.20
C VAL A 228 3.44 -15.09 6.45
N GLU A 229 2.78 -15.26 5.30
CA GLU A 229 3.11 -16.32 4.35
C GLU A 229 4.23 -15.87 3.38
N SER A 230 4.88 -16.83 2.72
CA SER A 230 5.96 -16.53 1.78
C SER A 230 5.53 -15.57 0.65
N SER A 231 4.27 -15.67 0.19
CA SER A 231 3.68 -14.78 -0.82
C SER A 231 3.43 -13.35 -0.33
N GLU A 232 3.35 -13.16 0.99
CA GLU A 232 3.02 -11.88 1.63
C GLU A 232 4.27 -11.09 2.07
N LEU A 233 5.46 -11.71 2.02
CA LEU A 233 6.71 -11.08 2.47
C LEU A 233 7.03 -9.77 1.76
N LEU A 234 6.86 -9.72 0.43
CA LEU A 234 7.06 -8.50 -0.35
C LEU A 234 6.16 -7.36 0.13
N PHE A 235 4.93 -7.73 0.49
CA PHE A 235 3.92 -6.79 0.92
C PHE A 235 4.16 -6.33 2.37
N ALA A 236 4.46 -7.23 3.31
CA ALA A 236 4.83 -6.88 4.69
C ALA A 236 6.04 -5.93 4.72
N ASN A 237 7.03 -6.20 3.86
CA ASN A 237 8.21 -5.34 3.70
C ASN A 237 7.79 -3.91 3.29
N SER A 238 6.88 -3.79 2.31
CA SER A 238 6.31 -2.49 1.89
C SER A 238 5.69 -1.65 3.01
N LYS A 239 5.16 -2.29 4.05
CA LYS A 239 4.57 -1.59 5.21
C LYS A 239 5.61 -1.25 6.28
N ALA A 240 6.73 -1.95 6.34
CA ALA A 240 7.82 -1.69 7.28
C ALA A 240 8.85 -0.66 6.77
N ILE A 241 8.55 0.03 5.68
CA ILE A 241 9.53 0.83 4.92
C ILE A 241 10.08 2.03 5.69
N ASP A 242 9.24 2.62 6.54
CA ASP A 242 9.63 3.75 7.38
C ASP A 242 10.05 3.29 8.79
N ALA A 243 10.31 1.99 8.98
CA ALA A 243 10.87 1.47 10.23
C ALA A 243 12.28 2.05 10.43
N GLU A 244 12.63 2.30 11.67
CA GLU A 244 13.91 2.88 12.06
C GLU A 244 14.99 1.80 12.18
N THR A 245 14.59 0.58 12.55
CA THR A 245 15.43 -0.60 12.62
C THR A 245 15.62 -1.27 11.25
N ASP A 246 16.68 -2.08 11.13
CA ASP A 246 17.02 -2.86 9.94
C ASP A 246 16.19 -4.15 9.80
N LYS A 247 15.50 -4.55 10.86
CA LYS A 247 14.49 -5.61 10.87
C LYS A 247 13.26 -5.17 11.66
N VAL A 248 12.12 -5.82 11.43
CA VAL A 248 10.91 -5.62 12.25
C VAL A 248 10.39 -6.93 12.80
N TRP A 249 9.84 -6.90 14.02
CA TRP A 249 9.25 -8.06 14.65
C TRP A 249 8.03 -8.57 13.90
N LEU A 250 7.97 -9.90 13.77
CA LEU A 250 6.82 -10.68 13.34
C LEU A 250 6.36 -11.57 14.51
N GLY A 251 5.18 -12.18 14.37
CA GLY A 251 4.61 -13.07 15.39
C GLY A 251 5.28 -14.45 15.52
N LEU A 252 6.40 -14.69 14.84
CA LEU A 252 7.04 -16.01 14.79
C LEU A 252 7.86 -16.27 16.06
N ARG A 253 7.59 -17.40 16.73
CA ARG A 253 8.32 -17.82 17.94
C ARG A 253 8.64 -19.30 17.91
N PHE A 254 9.83 -19.65 18.41
CA PHE A 254 10.18 -21.02 18.76
C PHE A 254 10.01 -21.24 20.26
N LEU A 255 9.09 -22.12 20.64
CA LEU A 255 8.87 -22.53 22.03
C LEU A 255 8.40 -23.98 22.06
N GLY A 256 8.81 -24.74 23.08
CA GLY A 256 8.32 -26.12 23.26
C GLY A 256 8.74 -27.11 22.17
N GLY A 257 9.79 -26.80 21.39
CA GLY A 257 10.32 -27.67 20.34
C GLY A 257 9.67 -27.47 18.95
N SER A 258 8.90 -26.41 18.76
CA SER A 258 8.26 -26.09 17.47
C SER A 258 8.15 -24.59 17.23
N TRP A 259 8.11 -24.22 15.95
CA TRP A 259 7.76 -22.87 15.50
C TRP A 259 6.24 -22.69 15.47
N PHE A 260 5.76 -21.52 15.87
CA PHE A 260 4.36 -21.12 15.80
C PHE A 260 4.24 -19.62 15.58
N TRP A 261 3.12 -19.21 14.99
CA TRP A 261 2.69 -17.81 14.98
C TRP A 261 1.93 -17.50 16.27
N SER A 262 2.17 -16.34 16.87
CA SER A 262 1.52 -15.91 18.12
C SER A 262 -0.01 -15.78 18.03
N ASN A 263 -0.54 -15.60 16.82
CA ASN A 263 -1.98 -15.57 16.53
C ASN A 263 -2.60 -16.98 16.33
N GLY A 264 -1.78 -18.04 16.34
CA GLY A 264 -2.23 -19.42 16.16
C GLY A 264 -2.38 -19.88 14.72
N GLU A 265 -2.01 -19.05 13.73
CA GLU A 265 -1.98 -19.45 12.33
C GLU A 265 -0.93 -20.54 12.06
N ASN A 266 -1.13 -21.27 10.96
CA ASN A 266 -0.20 -22.33 10.56
C ASN A 266 1.11 -21.74 10.03
N VAL A 267 2.24 -22.32 10.45
CA VAL A 267 3.56 -21.92 9.94
C VAL A 267 3.82 -22.60 8.60
N SER A 268 3.87 -21.81 7.52
CA SER A 268 4.12 -22.25 6.14
C SER A 268 5.44 -21.71 5.55
N LEU A 269 6.29 -21.10 6.39
CA LEU A 269 7.59 -20.56 5.95
C LEU A 269 8.58 -21.69 5.60
N PRO A 270 9.32 -21.56 4.48
CA PRO A 270 10.38 -22.51 4.14
C PRO A 270 11.59 -22.38 5.08
N ASP A 271 12.40 -23.44 5.14
CA ASP A 271 13.75 -23.43 5.71
C ASP A 271 13.89 -23.08 7.21
N LEU A 272 12.82 -23.23 8.00
CA LEU A 272 12.92 -23.11 9.46
C LEU A 272 13.67 -24.31 10.08
N PRO A 273 14.68 -24.08 10.94
CA PRO A 273 15.42 -25.16 11.57
C PRO A 273 14.56 -25.86 12.63
N SER A 274 14.71 -27.18 12.75
CA SER A 274 14.02 -27.95 13.80
C SER A 274 14.43 -27.53 15.22
N CYS A 275 15.67 -27.05 15.37
CA CYS A 275 16.20 -26.48 16.61
C CYS A 275 17.06 -25.25 16.26
N PRO A 276 16.59 -24.02 16.51
CA PRO A 276 17.45 -22.84 16.41
C PRO A 276 18.51 -22.81 17.51
N GLU A 277 19.54 -21.98 17.34
CA GLU A 277 20.43 -21.63 18.44
C GLU A 277 19.63 -21.03 19.61
N SER A 278 20.11 -21.21 20.85
CA SER A 278 19.33 -20.94 22.05
C SER A 278 18.79 -19.50 22.19
N THR A 279 19.43 -18.53 21.52
CA THR A 279 19.01 -17.13 21.52
C THR A 279 18.13 -16.76 20.34
N LEU A 280 18.26 -17.44 19.18
CA LEU A 280 17.56 -17.11 17.93
C LEU A 280 16.16 -17.71 17.85
N GLY A 281 15.36 -17.47 18.89
CA GLY A 281 14.04 -18.05 19.06
C GLY A 281 12.87 -17.21 18.54
N CYS A 282 13.14 -16.06 17.90
CA CYS A 282 12.11 -15.14 17.41
C CYS A 282 12.34 -14.83 15.92
N GLY A 283 11.27 -14.64 15.15
CA GLY A 283 11.37 -14.26 13.75
C GLY A 283 11.19 -12.76 13.55
N ALA A 284 12.06 -12.18 12.74
CA ALA A 284 11.97 -10.79 12.29
C ALA A 284 12.04 -10.73 10.77
N LEU A 285 11.31 -9.78 10.17
CA LEU A 285 11.43 -9.49 8.74
C LEU A 285 12.68 -8.64 8.52
N GLN A 286 13.64 -9.17 7.75
CA GLN A 286 14.82 -8.40 7.35
C GLN A 286 14.40 -7.34 6.33
N LEU A 287 14.70 -6.08 6.64
CA LEU A 287 14.50 -4.97 5.72
C LEU A 287 15.79 -4.80 4.92
N ASP A 288 15.75 -5.17 3.64
CA ASP A 288 16.90 -5.01 2.76
C ASP A 288 17.17 -3.52 2.45
N ARG A 289 17.98 -2.90 3.30
CA ARG A 289 18.52 -1.56 3.05
C ARG A 289 19.73 -1.67 2.13
N ILE A 290 19.49 -1.57 0.83
CA ILE A 290 20.49 -1.33 -0.22
C ILE A 290 21.70 -2.29 -0.13
N SER A 291 21.57 -3.51 -0.65
CA SER A 291 22.73 -4.37 -0.94
C SER A 291 22.89 -4.55 -2.45
N ASN A 292 23.87 -3.82 -3.01
CA ASN A 292 24.54 -4.05 -4.30
C ASN A 292 23.88 -5.06 -5.28
N GLY A 293 22.98 -4.56 -6.14
CA GLY A 293 22.69 -5.17 -7.44
C GLY A 293 21.94 -6.50 -7.45
N SER A 294 21.43 -6.99 -6.32
CA SER A 294 20.58 -8.19 -6.24
C SER A 294 19.13 -7.76 -6.02
N VAL A 295 18.16 -8.42 -6.65
CA VAL A 295 16.73 -8.23 -6.32
C VAL A 295 16.55 -8.64 -4.85
N PRO A 296 16.24 -7.72 -3.92
CA PRO A 296 16.06 -8.08 -2.53
C PRO A 296 14.75 -8.87 -2.40
N GLN A 297 14.86 -10.12 -1.95
CA GLN A 297 13.70 -10.90 -1.55
C GLN A 297 13.61 -10.78 -0.04
N PRO A 298 12.57 -10.13 0.52
CA PRO A 298 12.39 -10.08 1.96
C PRO A 298 12.39 -11.49 2.52
N THR A 299 13.17 -11.70 3.57
CA THR A 299 13.25 -12.98 4.25
C THR A 299 12.93 -12.80 5.73
N VAL A 300 12.38 -13.86 6.32
CA VAL A 300 12.23 -13.94 7.76
C VAL A 300 13.55 -14.46 8.31
N GLU A 301 14.21 -13.65 9.12
CA GLU A 301 15.44 -14.02 9.81
C GLU A 301 15.14 -14.41 11.26
N LEU A 302 15.93 -15.36 11.76
CA LEU A 302 15.90 -15.75 13.17
C LEU A 302 16.75 -14.78 13.97
N THR A 303 16.16 -14.19 14.99
CA THR A 303 16.71 -13.06 15.73
C THR A 303 16.64 -13.32 17.23
N ASP A 304 17.56 -12.73 17.99
CA ASP A 304 17.52 -12.77 19.46
C ASP A 304 16.31 -11.99 19.96
N CYS A 305 15.42 -12.67 20.68
CA CYS A 305 14.18 -12.09 21.22
C CYS A 305 14.41 -10.88 22.13
N SER A 306 15.62 -10.74 22.67
CA SER A 306 16.05 -9.63 23.52
C SER A 306 16.47 -8.39 22.72
N GLU A 307 16.61 -8.49 21.39
CA GLU A 307 16.83 -7.33 20.52
C GLU A 307 15.66 -6.37 20.58
N ARG A 308 15.93 -5.08 20.37
CA ARG A 308 14.92 -4.03 20.37
C ARG A 308 14.65 -3.55 18.96
N LEU A 309 13.54 -3.99 18.38
CA LEU A 309 13.15 -3.71 17.00
C LEU A 309 11.80 -2.99 16.94
N ASN A 310 11.55 -2.31 15.82
CA ASN A 310 10.19 -1.94 15.44
C ASN A 310 9.37 -3.19 15.09
N LEU A 311 8.06 -3.04 14.93
CA LEU A 311 7.13 -4.17 14.87
C LEU A 311 5.97 -3.91 13.91
N LEU A 312 5.52 -4.99 13.25
CA LEU A 312 4.31 -4.98 12.43
C LEU A 312 3.18 -5.66 13.19
N CYS A 313 2.12 -4.90 13.42
CA CYS A 313 0.87 -5.38 14.02
C CYS A 313 -0.19 -5.57 12.93
N TYR A 314 -1.10 -6.51 13.14
CA TYR A 314 -2.25 -6.80 12.29
C TYR A 314 -3.54 -6.65 13.10
N LYS A 315 -4.49 -5.86 12.59
CA LYS A 315 -5.84 -5.68 13.13
C LYS A 315 -6.64 -6.98 13.00
N VAL A 316 -7.21 -7.46 14.11
CA VAL A 316 -7.92 -8.76 14.25
C VAL A 316 -9.42 -8.58 14.34
#